data_AF-A0A0T7GTK7-F1
#
_entry.id   AF-A0A0T7GTK7-F1
#
_cell.length_a   1.000
_cell.length_b   1.000
_cell.length_c   1.000
_cell.angle_alpha   90.00
_cell.angle_beta   90.00
_cell.angle_gamma   90.00
#
_symmetry.space_group_name_H-M   'P 1'
#
loop_
_entity.id
_entity.type
_entity.pdbx_description
1 polymer ?
#
loop_
_entity_poly.entity_id
_entity_poly.type
_entity_poly.pdbx_seq_one_letter_code
_entity_poly.pdbx_strand_id
1 'polypeptide(L)'
;MQYSTKARLLLAGAALSTFTSPAFALDGNDLVAKINSALSVQGGAGFSAEKATVSGSDVTLTNAKFLIQAGKQSLPLGTVKFEGVEEDSGGYTVETVTFDNVNATEDKTTFTASDISISGLTVPANASGDSLDAILLYDQAHVGKMTATVDGKPAFSVDEMNVTTEVADDSSSIGFDLQANGIKSDLSLVDDAQAKDTLQQLGITSLDGKIAMSGAWTLKDGTLDVDEYALDFAKVGRLNLAFSMSGYTLDFIKSANETAKAMESNPNKEEAQQAAGLAMLGLMQRLTFNSAEIRFEDAGITKKALDYAGKSQGTTGEAMAQMLKGMTPLMLAQYNVPELQNMVSAAVNTYLDKPGSFTITAEPANAVPFPMIMGAAMGAPNTLPKVLGVKVTAND
;
A
#
# COMPACT_ATOMS: atom_id res chain seq x y z
N MET A 1 -74.52 -52.65 28.72
CA MET A 1 -75.07 -51.52 29.50
C MET A 1 -74.09 -50.36 29.38
N GLN A 2 -74.50 -49.30 28.69
CA GLN A 2 -74.23 -47.86 28.94
C GLN A 2 -72.81 -47.32 29.24
N TYR A 3 -72.37 -46.40 28.34
CA TYR A 3 -71.64 -45.10 28.52
C TYR A 3 -70.27 -45.09 29.26
N SER A 4 -69.25 -44.24 29.01
CA SER A 4 -69.09 -42.96 28.32
C SER A 4 -67.58 -42.67 28.08
N THR A 5 -67.32 -42.01 26.95
CA THR A 5 -66.31 -41.01 26.54
C THR A 5 -65.21 -40.41 27.47
N LYS A 6 -64.02 -40.27 26.86
CA LYS A 6 -62.95 -39.22 26.93
C LYS A 6 -62.01 -39.11 28.14
N ALA A 7 -60.71 -39.30 27.87
CA ALA A 7 -59.65 -38.36 28.24
C ALA A 7 -58.43 -38.49 27.30
N ARG A 8 -57.96 -37.36 26.77
CA ARG A 8 -56.71 -37.19 26.02
C ARG A 8 -55.52 -37.10 27.00
N LEU A 9 -54.32 -37.29 26.44
CA LEU A 9 -53.02 -36.67 26.76
C LEU A 9 -51.90 -37.59 27.31
N LEU A 10 -50.77 -37.44 26.60
CA LEU A 10 -49.36 -37.54 27.02
C LEU A 10 -48.75 -38.93 27.12
N LEU A 11 -47.86 -39.23 26.15
CA LEU A 11 -46.53 -39.81 26.38
C LEU A 11 -45.72 -39.68 25.06
N ALA A 12 -45.15 -38.49 24.84
CA ALA A 12 -43.98 -38.32 23.99
C ALA A 12 -42.80 -38.15 24.94
N GLY A 13 -41.90 -39.14 25.00
CA GLY A 13 -40.79 -39.16 25.93
C GLY A 13 -39.55 -39.81 25.31
N ALA A 14 -38.51 -38.97 25.19
CA ALA A 14 -37.09 -39.31 25.11
C ALA A 14 -36.54 -39.93 23.82
N ALA A 15 -36.14 -39.06 22.87
CA ALA A 15 -34.99 -39.30 21.99
C ALA A 15 -34.55 -37.98 21.29
N LEU A 16 -33.92 -37.07 22.04
CA LEU A 16 -33.15 -35.94 21.51
C LEU A 16 -31.99 -35.63 22.47
N SER A 17 -31.00 -36.51 22.50
CA SER A 17 -29.65 -36.17 22.96
C SER A 17 -28.83 -35.83 21.72
N THR A 18 -29.04 -34.62 21.20
CA THR A 18 -28.15 -34.02 20.21
C THR A 18 -26.79 -33.79 20.85
N PHE A 19 -25.73 -34.20 20.16
CA PHE A 19 -24.34 -33.89 20.50
C PHE A 19 -24.17 -32.37 20.64
N THR A 20 -24.23 -31.85 21.87
CA THR A 20 -23.64 -30.56 22.19
C THR A 20 -22.15 -30.82 22.32
N SER A 21 -21.41 -30.71 21.21
CA SER A 21 -19.98 -30.46 21.33
C SER A 21 -19.81 -29.24 22.27
N PRO A 22 -18.87 -29.27 23.22
CA PRO A 22 -18.61 -28.10 24.04
C PRO A 22 -18.26 -26.95 23.08
N ALA A 23 -19.14 -25.95 23.00
CA ALA A 23 -18.76 -24.66 22.45
C ALA A 23 -17.66 -24.16 23.38
N PHE A 24 -16.40 -24.33 22.98
CA PHE A 24 -15.31 -23.61 23.63
C PHE A 24 -15.71 -22.14 23.59
N ALA A 25 -15.82 -21.54 24.77
CA ALA A 25 -16.20 -20.13 24.87
C ALA A 25 -15.09 -19.34 24.16
N LEU A 26 -15.44 -18.73 23.02
CA LEU A 26 -14.54 -17.89 22.25
C LEU A 26 -13.91 -16.84 23.18
N ASP A 27 -12.58 -16.75 23.17
CA ASP A 27 -11.84 -15.76 23.95
C ASP A 27 -11.53 -14.52 23.10
N GLY A 28 -12.40 -13.51 23.21
CA GLY A 28 -12.23 -12.25 22.48
C GLY A 28 -10.98 -11.45 22.89
N ASN A 29 -10.45 -11.63 24.09
CA ASN A 29 -9.21 -10.94 24.49
C ASN A 29 -7.99 -11.59 23.85
N ASP A 30 -7.99 -12.92 23.76
CA ASP A 30 -6.93 -13.67 23.11
C ASP A 30 -6.88 -13.38 21.60
N LEU A 31 -8.04 -13.32 20.92
CA LEU A 31 -8.14 -12.85 19.53
C LEU A 31 -7.45 -11.50 19.32
N VAL A 32 -7.79 -10.50 20.14
CA VAL A 32 -7.22 -9.14 20.04
C VAL A 32 -5.71 -9.16 20.33
N ALA A 33 -5.27 -9.96 21.30
CA ALA A 33 -3.85 -10.10 21.62
C ALA A 33 -3.05 -10.68 20.43
N LYS A 34 -3.59 -11.68 19.73
CA LYS A 34 -2.94 -12.28 18.55
C LYS A 34 -2.93 -11.34 17.34
N ILE A 35 -4.03 -10.63 17.09
CA ILE A 35 -4.05 -9.56 16.06
C ILE A 35 -2.95 -8.53 16.35
N ASN A 36 -2.84 -8.06 17.60
CA ASN A 36 -1.81 -7.11 18.00
C ASN A 36 -0.39 -7.66 17.86
N SER A 37 -0.17 -8.93 18.21
CA SER A 37 1.11 -9.60 18.02
C SER A 37 1.52 -9.58 16.54
N ALA A 38 0.59 -9.94 15.65
CA ALA A 38 0.83 -9.98 14.21
C ALA A 38 1.06 -8.59 13.60
N LEU A 39 0.21 -7.61 13.91
CA LEU A 39 0.36 -6.21 13.46
C LEU A 39 1.68 -5.59 13.94
N SER A 40 2.09 -5.90 15.17
CA SER A 40 3.35 -5.42 15.72
C SER A 40 4.55 -5.96 14.95
N VAL A 41 4.49 -7.19 14.41
CA VAL A 41 5.55 -7.80 13.60
C VAL A 41 5.55 -7.28 12.17
N GLN A 42 4.37 -7.08 11.56
CA GLN A 42 4.25 -6.74 10.14
C GLN A 42 4.41 -5.24 9.84
N GLY A 43 4.11 -4.36 10.80
CA GLY A 43 4.16 -2.90 10.52
C GLY A 43 4.37 -1.99 11.72
N GLY A 44 4.66 -2.53 12.91
CA GLY A 44 4.81 -1.73 14.13
C GLY A 44 3.52 -1.01 14.55
N ALA A 45 2.38 -1.48 14.04
CA ALA A 45 1.06 -0.99 14.38
C ALA A 45 0.44 -1.87 15.47
N GLY A 46 -0.68 -1.39 16.02
CA GLY A 46 -1.47 -2.16 16.97
C GLY A 46 -2.88 -1.62 17.09
N PHE A 47 -3.61 -2.18 18.02
CA PHE A 47 -5.00 -1.93 18.26
C PHE A 47 -5.24 -1.90 19.77
N SER A 48 -6.05 -0.95 20.22
CA SER A 48 -6.55 -0.91 21.59
C SER A 48 -8.06 -0.80 21.58
N ALA A 49 -8.72 -1.38 22.58
CA ALA A 49 -10.12 -1.16 22.85
C ALA A 49 -10.35 -1.06 24.35
N GLU A 50 -11.44 -0.40 24.74
CA GLU A 50 -11.83 -0.30 26.14
C GLU A 50 -12.38 -1.65 26.64
N LYS A 51 -13.11 -2.35 25.77
CA LYS A 51 -13.79 -3.60 26.12
C LYS A 51 -13.94 -4.50 24.91
N ALA A 52 -13.71 -5.79 25.12
CA ALA A 52 -14.10 -6.85 24.20
C ALA A 52 -15.30 -7.62 24.80
N THR A 53 -16.36 -7.81 24.02
CA THR A 53 -17.53 -8.62 24.40
C THR A 53 -17.76 -9.71 23.39
N VAL A 54 -17.97 -10.93 23.89
CA VAL A 54 -18.23 -12.12 23.09
C VAL A 54 -19.72 -12.44 23.12
N SER A 55 -20.32 -12.70 21.96
CA SER A 55 -21.71 -13.11 21.81
C SER A 55 -21.81 -14.21 20.76
N GLY A 56 -21.88 -15.47 21.19
CA GLY A 56 -21.83 -16.61 20.27
C GLY A 56 -20.46 -16.70 19.60
N SER A 57 -20.44 -16.66 18.26
CA SER A 57 -19.25 -16.62 17.42
C SER A 57 -18.70 -15.20 17.19
N ASP A 58 -19.33 -14.17 17.76
CA ASP A 58 -18.99 -12.79 17.40
C ASP A 58 -18.24 -12.09 18.54
N VAL A 59 -17.27 -11.24 18.19
CA VAL A 59 -16.55 -10.38 19.11
C VAL A 59 -16.82 -8.93 18.76
N THR A 60 -17.22 -8.12 19.74
CA THR A 60 -17.39 -6.68 19.57
C THR A 60 -16.41 -5.93 20.46
N LEU A 61 -15.63 -5.04 19.84
CA LEU A 61 -14.69 -4.14 20.51
C LEU A 61 -15.32 -2.75 20.58
N THR A 62 -15.39 -2.20 21.80
CA THR A 62 -15.94 -0.86 22.04
C THR A 62 -14.82 0.16 22.24
N ASN A 63 -15.00 1.36 21.68
CA ASN A 63 -14.03 2.46 21.75
C ASN A 63 -12.63 2.05 21.27
N ALA A 64 -12.61 1.29 20.19
CA ALA A 64 -11.44 0.85 19.49
C ALA A 64 -10.62 2.03 18.94
N LYS A 65 -9.30 1.87 18.94
CA LYS A 65 -8.35 2.80 18.33
C LYS A 65 -7.26 2.01 17.62
N PHE A 66 -6.96 2.42 16.39
CA PHE A 66 -5.76 1.98 15.69
C PHE A 66 -4.57 2.76 16.23
N LEU A 67 -3.48 2.07 16.53
CA LEU A 67 -2.26 2.63 17.08
C LEU A 67 -1.15 2.56 16.04
N ILE A 68 -0.53 3.70 15.76
CA ILE A 68 0.58 3.82 14.81
C ILE A 68 1.79 4.46 15.49
N GLN A 69 2.98 4.22 14.93
CA GLN A 69 4.27 4.66 15.49
C GLN A 69 4.44 4.23 16.96
N ALA A 70 4.25 2.93 17.23
CA ALA A 70 4.31 2.37 18.58
C ALA A 70 3.37 3.06 19.60
N GLY A 71 2.22 3.57 19.12
CA GLY A 71 1.19 4.19 19.96
C GLY A 71 1.32 5.70 20.18
N LYS A 72 2.26 6.38 19.50
CA LYS A 72 2.38 7.84 19.54
C LYS A 72 1.22 8.55 18.84
N GLN A 73 0.63 7.90 17.85
CA GLN A 73 -0.56 8.38 17.14
C GLN A 73 -1.67 7.33 17.27
N SER A 74 -2.91 7.80 17.43
CA SER A 74 -4.07 6.94 17.49
C SER A 74 -5.19 7.45 16.60
N LEU A 75 -5.78 6.56 15.79
CA LEU A 75 -6.97 6.84 14.99
C LEU A 75 -8.17 6.18 15.67
N PRO A 76 -9.24 6.92 16.00
CA PRO A 76 -10.43 6.31 16.58
C PRO A 76 -11.12 5.43 15.52
N LEU A 77 -11.40 4.18 15.89
CA LEU A 77 -12.14 3.21 15.08
C LEU A 77 -13.58 3.01 15.57
N GLY A 78 -13.92 3.53 16.76
CA GLY A 78 -15.26 3.42 17.32
C GLY A 78 -15.58 1.99 17.75
N THR A 79 -16.66 1.43 17.25
CA THR A 79 -17.02 0.03 17.42
C THR A 79 -16.41 -0.80 16.29
N VAL A 80 -15.77 -1.91 16.64
CA VAL A 80 -15.30 -2.90 15.66
C VAL A 80 -15.97 -4.22 15.96
N LYS A 81 -16.60 -4.82 14.95
CA LYS A 81 -17.29 -6.11 15.09
C LYS A 81 -16.58 -7.14 14.26
N PHE A 82 -16.30 -8.28 14.87
CA PHE A 82 -15.74 -9.48 14.28
C PHE A 82 -16.88 -10.49 14.27
N GLU A 83 -17.37 -10.83 13.09
CA GLU A 83 -18.50 -11.73 12.86
C GLU A 83 -17.99 -13.07 12.32
N GLY A 84 -18.57 -14.17 12.80
CA GLY A 84 -18.18 -15.51 12.38
C GLY A 84 -16.74 -15.86 12.78
N VAL A 85 -16.37 -15.59 14.04
CA VAL A 85 -15.04 -15.94 14.55
C VAL A 85 -14.99 -17.43 14.89
N GLU A 86 -14.03 -18.13 14.30
CA GLU A 86 -13.72 -19.52 14.61
C GLU A 86 -12.27 -19.64 15.10
N GLU A 87 -12.05 -20.45 16.13
CA GLU A 87 -10.71 -20.80 16.58
C GLU A 87 -10.24 -22.05 15.84
N ASP A 88 -9.07 -21.98 15.19
CA ASP A 88 -8.44 -23.13 14.54
C ASP A 88 -6.99 -23.24 14.98
N SER A 89 -6.63 -24.37 15.58
CA SER A 89 -5.24 -24.73 15.90
C SER A 89 -4.50 -23.64 16.70
N GLY A 90 -5.22 -22.91 17.55
CA GLY A 90 -4.71 -21.80 18.34
C GLY A 90 -4.56 -20.48 17.56
N GLY A 91 -4.97 -20.40 16.30
CA GLY A 91 -5.21 -19.15 15.57
C GLY A 91 -6.70 -18.85 15.49
N TYR A 92 -7.08 -17.88 14.66
CA TYR A 92 -8.49 -17.54 14.41
C TYR A 92 -8.76 -17.28 12.93
N THR A 93 -9.94 -17.63 12.47
CA THR A 93 -10.53 -17.09 11.25
C THR A 93 -11.70 -16.19 11.62
N VAL A 94 -11.95 -15.15 10.82
CA VAL A 94 -13.08 -14.25 10.98
C VAL A 94 -13.69 -13.99 9.61
N GLU A 95 -14.98 -14.31 9.45
CA GLU A 95 -15.68 -14.13 8.17
C GLU A 95 -15.71 -12.66 7.76
N THR A 96 -16.07 -11.76 8.68
CA THR A 96 -16.16 -10.33 8.41
C THR A 96 -15.79 -9.50 9.63
N VAL A 97 -14.99 -8.46 9.41
CA VAL A 97 -14.72 -7.39 10.36
C VAL A 97 -15.34 -6.11 9.84
N THR A 98 -16.21 -5.48 10.61
CA THR A 98 -16.81 -4.18 10.27
C THR A 98 -16.40 -3.10 11.26
N PHE A 99 -16.26 -1.87 10.77
CA PHE A 99 -15.87 -0.71 11.56
C PHE A 99 -16.96 0.37 11.47
N ASP A 100 -17.08 1.18 12.51
CA ASP A 100 -17.94 2.36 12.45
C ASP A 100 -17.46 3.33 11.36
N ASN A 101 -18.42 4.04 10.76
CA ASN A 101 -18.11 5.12 9.83
C ASN A 101 -17.25 6.18 10.52
N VAL A 102 -16.22 6.64 9.83
CA VAL A 102 -15.37 7.72 10.31
C VAL A 102 -16.04 9.04 10.01
N ASN A 103 -16.11 9.91 11.02
CA ASN A 103 -16.44 11.32 10.86
C ASN A 103 -15.60 12.11 11.85
N ALA A 104 -14.52 12.71 11.36
CA ALA A 104 -13.56 13.45 12.16
C ALA A 104 -13.41 14.87 11.62
N THR A 105 -13.45 15.84 12.52
CA THR A 105 -13.20 17.25 12.21
C THR A 105 -11.97 17.72 12.97
N GLU A 106 -11.00 18.26 12.24
CA GLU A 106 -9.84 18.95 12.80
C GLU A 106 -9.74 20.33 12.13
N ASP A 107 -9.72 21.37 12.95
CA ASP A 107 -9.85 22.78 12.53
C ASP A 107 -11.06 23.01 11.60
N LYS A 108 -10.79 23.24 10.31
CA LYS A 108 -11.76 23.54 9.26
C LYS A 108 -11.99 22.35 8.33
N THR A 109 -11.28 21.25 8.56
CA THR A 109 -11.27 20.08 7.70
C THR A 109 -12.13 19.00 8.32
N THR A 110 -13.14 18.53 7.60
CA THR A 110 -13.92 17.36 8.00
C THR A 110 -13.66 16.21 7.05
N PHE A 111 -13.22 15.08 7.59
CA PHE A 111 -12.98 13.84 6.88
C PHE A 111 -14.07 12.81 7.23
N THR A 112 -14.58 12.13 6.21
CA THR A 112 -15.55 11.04 6.37
C THR A 112 -15.13 9.82 5.58
N ALA A 113 -15.38 8.63 6.11
CA ALA A 113 -15.30 7.37 5.38
C ALA A 113 -16.46 6.46 5.81
N SER A 114 -17.06 5.75 4.85
CA SER A 114 -18.16 4.81 5.11
C SER A 114 -17.83 3.40 4.62
N ASP A 115 -18.63 2.43 5.06
CA ASP A 115 -18.63 1.06 4.54
C ASP A 115 -17.26 0.39 4.66
N ILE A 116 -16.64 0.53 5.84
CA ILE A 116 -15.30 0.02 6.13
C ILE A 116 -15.42 -1.43 6.59
N SER A 117 -14.78 -2.34 5.88
CA SER A 117 -14.80 -3.77 6.22
C SER A 117 -13.56 -4.54 5.77
N ILE A 118 -13.35 -5.68 6.40
CA ILE A 118 -12.36 -6.70 6.03
C ILE A 118 -13.10 -8.04 5.99
N SER A 119 -12.88 -8.88 4.98
CA SER A 119 -13.43 -10.23 4.92
C SER A 119 -12.33 -11.29 4.90
N GLY A 120 -12.64 -12.47 5.42
CA GLY A 120 -11.72 -13.61 5.42
C GLY A 120 -10.45 -13.37 6.24
N LEU A 121 -10.54 -12.66 7.36
CA LEU A 121 -9.37 -12.38 8.19
C LEU A 121 -8.86 -13.67 8.83
N THR A 122 -7.59 -13.99 8.58
CA THR A 122 -6.87 -15.10 9.20
C THR A 122 -5.84 -14.56 10.17
N VAL A 123 -5.98 -14.92 11.44
CA VAL A 123 -5.13 -14.49 12.55
C VAL A 123 -4.20 -15.64 12.95
N PRO A 124 -2.87 -15.44 12.88
CA PRO A 124 -1.91 -16.49 13.17
C PRO A 124 -1.91 -16.85 14.65
N ALA A 125 -1.72 -18.14 14.96
CA ALA A 125 -1.53 -18.61 16.33
C ALA A 125 -0.25 -18.02 16.96
N ASN A 126 0.78 -17.86 16.13
CA ASN A 126 2.08 -17.32 16.50
C ASN A 126 2.68 -16.49 15.36
N ALA A 127 2.77 -15.18 15.56
CA ALA A 127 3.34 -14.26 14.57
C ALA A 127 4.88 -14.34 14.41
N SER A 128 5.55 -15.23 15.16
CA SER A 128 7.01 -15.36 15.13
C SER A 128 7.52 -16.42 14.15
N GLY A 129 6.65 -17.21 13.51
CA GLY A 129 7.02 -18.24 12.54
C GLY A 129 7.53 -17.70 11.20
N ASP A 130 8.15 -18.55 10.39
CA ASP A 130 8.80 -18.22 9.12
C ASP A 130 8.00 -18.67 7.89
N SER A 131 6.72 -19.01 8.07
CA SER A 131 5.80 -19.41 7.01
C SER A 131 4.54 -18.52 6.99
N LEU A 132 3.62 -18.78 6.05
CA LEU A 132 2.34 -18.05 5.96
C LEU A 132 1.50 -18.14 7.23
N ASP A 133 1.63 -19.24 7.99
CA ASP A 133 0.92 -19.45 9.26
C ASP A 133 1.26 -18.42 10.36
N ALA A 134 2.31 -17.61 10.15
CA ALA A 134 2.72 -16.53 11.02
C ALA A 134 2.23 -15.14 10.55
N ILE A 135 1.51 -15.07 9.44
CA ILE A 135 1.07 -13.82 8.81
C ILE A 135 -0.42 -13.59 9.07
N LEU A 136 -0.75 -12.34 9.33
CA LEU A 136 -2.13 -11.86 9.38
C LEU A 136 -2.58 -11.61 7.95
N LEU A 137 -3.53 -12.40 7.47
CA LEU A 137 -4.01 -12.33 6.09
C LEU A 137 -5.49 -11.98 6.07
N TYR A 138 -5.97 -11.49 4.95
CA TYR A 138 -7.38 -11.22 4.70
C TYR A 138 -7.66 -11.36 3.21
N ASP A 139 -8.85 -11.84 2.83
CA ASP A 139 -9.21 -12.01 1.42
C ASP A 139 -9.46 -10.66 0.75
N GLN A 140 -10.20 -9.78 1.43
CA GLN A 140 -10.52 -8.45 0.93
C GLN A 140 -10.62 -7.41 2.05
N ALA A 141 -10.14 -6.21 1.79
CA ALA A 141 -10.43 -5.01 2.57
C ALA A 141 -11.18 -4.01 1.67
N HIS A 142 -12.23 -3.40 2.21
CA HIS A 142 -13.08 -2.47 1.49
C HIS A 142 -13.28 -1.20 2.30
N VAL A 143 -13.22 -0.06 1.62
CA VAL A 143 -13.68 1.23 2.12
C VAL A 143 -14.56 1.83 1.04
N GLY A 144 -15.79 2.19 1.39
CA GLY A 144 -16.70 2.90 0.51
C GLY A 144 -16.29 4.37 0.33
N LYS A 145 -17.30 5.25 0.26
CA LYS A 145 -17.06 6.64 -0.07
C LYS A 145 -16.24 7.36 1.00
N MET A 146 -15.10 7.91 0.57
CA MET A 146 -14.27 8.79 1.38
C MET A 146 -14.45 10.24 0.91
N THR A 147 -14.58 11.18 1.84
CA THR A 147 -14.62 12.61 1.51
C THR A 147 -13.82 13.44 2.49
N ALA A 148 -13.23 14.53 2.01
CA ALA A 148 -12.72 15.61 2.84
C ALA A 148 -13.33 16.93 2.39
N THR A 149 -13.74 17.75 3.35
CA THR A 149 -14.23 19.11 3.12
C THR A 149 -13.37 20.10 3.88
N VAL A 150 -13.15 21.29 3.32
CA VAL A 150 -12.43 22.41 3.96
C VAL A 150 -13.37 23.62 3.99
N ASP A 151 -13.62 24.18 5.17
CA ASP A 151 -14.60 25.26 5.37
C ASP A 151 -15.98 24.90 4.78
N GLY A 152 -16.38 23.62 4.88
CA GLY A 152 -17.62 23.08 4.35
C GLY A 152 -17.67 22.90 2.82
N LYS A 153 -16.58 23.20 2.10
CA LYS A 153 -16.46 22.98 0.65
C LYS A 153 -15.82 21.61 0.36
N PRO A 154 -16.34 20.82 -0.60
CA PRO A 154 -15.69 19.58 -1.01
C PRO A 154 -14.27 19.84 -1.52
N ALA A 155 -13.27 19.22 -0.88
CA ALA A 155 -11.86 19.35 -1.27
C ALA A 155 -11.34 18.07 -1.93
N PHE A 156 -11.82 16.92 -1.47
CA PHE A 156 -11.36 15.61 -1.92
C PHE A 156 -12.46 14.57 -1.78
N SER A 157 -12.49 13.60 -2.68
CA SER A 157 -13.29 12.39 -2.52
C SER A 157 -12.64 11.20 -3.22
N VAL A 158 -12.97 10.00 -2.74
CA VAL A 158 -12.74 8.72 -3.41
C VAL A 158 -14.06 7.96 -3.35
N ASP A 159 -14.48 7.37 -4.45
CA ASP A 159 -15.76 6.67 -4.51
C ASP A 159 -15.68 5.32 -3.77
N GLU A 160 -14.57 4.60 -3.96
CA GLU A 160 -14.29 3.33 -3.28
C GLU A 160 -12.79 3.01 -3.27
N MET A 161 -12.37 2.22 -2.29
CA MET A 161 -11.08 1.56 -2.24
C MET A 161 -11.29 0.08 -1.93
N ASN A 162 -10.67 -0.79 -2.72
CA ASN A 162 -10.67 -2.23 -2.53
C ASN A 162 -9.22 -2.73 -2.52
N VAL A 163 -8.94 -3.66 -1.61
CA VAL A 163 -7.69 -4.42 -1.60
C VAL A 163 -8.08 -5.88 -1.54
N THR A 164 -7.48 -6.73 -2.37
CA THR A 164 -7.66 -8.18 -2.33
C THR A 164 -6.32 -8.86 -2.16
N THR A 165 -6.33 -9.99 -1.47
CA THR A 165 -5.16 -10.84 -1.27
C THR A 165 -5.50 -12.24 -1.76
N GLU A 166 -4.60 -12.86 -2.51
CA GLU A 166 -4.76 -14.23 -2.99
C GLU A 166 -3.55 -15.05 -2.57
N VAL A 167 -3.78 -16.12 -1.82
CA VAL A 167 -2.71 -17.06 -1.43
C VAL A 167 -2.66 -18.18 -2.47
N ALA A 168 -1.48 -18.47 -3.01
CA ALA A 168 -1.31 -19.59 -3.93
C ALA A 168 -1.68 -20.93 -3.26
N ASP A 169 -2.23 -21.88 -4.03
CA ASP A 169 -2.65 -23.21 -3.53
C ASP A 169 -1.54 -23.96 -2.78
N ASP A 170 -0.29 -23.76 -3.18
CA ASP A 170 0.89 -24.37 -2.56
C ASP A 170 1.49 -23.53 -1.42
N SER A 171 0.82 -22.43 -1.04
CA SER A 171 1.24 -21.50 0.02
C SER A 171 2.60 -20.85 -0.24
N SER A 172 3.06 -20.82 -1.50
CA SER A 172 4.39 -20.29 -1.85
C SER A 172 4.42 -18.77 -2.06
N SER A 173 3.28 -18.18 -2.41
CA SER A 173 3.17 -16.75 -2.73
C SER A 173 1.85 -16.14 -2.28
N ILE A 174 1.88 -14.82 -2.08
CA ILE A 174 0.72 -13.96 -1.81
C ILE A 174 0.61 -12.94 -2.94
N GLY A 175 -0.44 -13.01 -3.74
CA GLY A 175 -0.85 -11.96 -4.67
C GLY A 175 -1.62 -10.85 -3.95
N PHE A 176 -1.49 -9.63 -4.42
CA PHE A 176 -2.27 -8.48 -3.94
C PHE A 176 -2.74 -7.62 -5.11
N ASP A 177 -3.96 -7.09 -5.00
CA ASP A 177 -4.54 -6.11 -5.93
C ASP A 177 -5.22 -5.01 -5.12
N LEU A 178 -4.84 -3.76 -5.38
CA LEU A 178 -5.40 -2.56 -4.77
C LEU A 178 -5.96 -1.67 -5.86
N GLN A 179 -7.19 -1.23 -5.66
CA GLN A 179 -7.87 -0.28 -6.54
C GLN A 179 -8.49 0.84 -5.71
N ALA A 180 -8.21 2.09 -6.08
CA ALA A 180 -8.91 3.26 -5.58
C ALA A 180 -9.53 4.02 -6.75
N ASN A 181 -10.86 4.02 -6.81
CA ASN A 181 -11.62 4.52 -7.94
C ASN A 181 -12.31 5.86 -7.62
N GLY A 182 -12.51 6.68 -8.66
CA GLY A 182 -13.28 7.92 -8.53
C GLY A 182 -12.60 8.98 -7.67
N ILE A 183 -11.25 9.03 -7.69
CA ILE A 183 -10.48 10.02 -6.95
C ILE A 183 -10.73 11.39 -7.56
N LYS A 184 -11.28 12.31 -6.78
CA LYS A 184 -11.52 13.69 -7.17
C LYS A 184 -10.91 14.64 -6.16
N SER A 185 -10.32 15.73 -6.64
CA SER A 185 -9.82 16.79 -5.77
C SER A 185 -10.06 18.16 -6.40
N ASP A 186 -10.53 19.12 -5.61
CA ASP A 186 -10.64 20.52 -6.02
C ASP A 186 -9.37 21.27 -5.62
N LEU A 187 -8.49 21.49 -6.61
CA LEU A 187 -7.22 22.16 -6.40
C LEU A 187 -7.36 23.68 -6.31
N SER A 188 -8.56 24.24 -6.53
CA SER A 188 -8.80 25.68 -6.33
C SER A 188 -8.79 26.10 -4.86
N LEU A 189 -8.95 25.11 -3.97
CA LEU A 189 -8.92 25.26 -2.50
C LEU A 189 -7.49 25.24 -1.93
N VAL A 190 -6.46 25.08 -2.77
CA VAL A 190 -5.06 25.24 -2.33
C VAL A 190 -4.83 26.69 -1.90
N ASP A 191 -4.38 26.86 -0.65
CA ASP A 191 -4.17 28.18 -0.04
C ASP A 191 -2.85 28.84 -0.45
N ASP A 192 -1.84 28.05 -0.80
CA ASP A 192 -0.55 28.58 -1.23
C ASP A 192 -0.71 29.35 -2.56
N ALA A 193 -0.41 30.65 -2.54
CA ALA A 193 -0.65 31.54 -3.66
C ALA A 193 0.17 31.16 -4.90
N GLN A 194 1.40 30.69 -4.71
CA GLN A 194 2.28 30.29 -5.81
C GLN A 194 1.80 28.98 -6.45
N ALA A 195 1.42 28.00 -5.64
CA ALA A 195 0.84 26.75 -6.11
C ALA A 195 -0.47 27.01 -6.86
N LYS A 196 -1.35 27.86 -6.33
CA LYS A 196 -2.61 28.23 -6.96
C LYS A 196 -2.42 28.90 -8.32
N ASP A 197 -1.51 29.87 -8.41
CA ASP A 197 -1.17 30.52 -9.69
C ASP A 197 -0.62 29.50 -10.69
N THR A 198 0.30 28.63 -10.26
CA THR A 198 0.86 27.57 -11.10
C THR A 198 -0.23 26.62 -11.63
N LEU A 199 -1.11 26.14 -10.76
CA LEU A 199 -2.23 25.27 -11.11
C LEU A 199 -3.20 25.94 -12.09
N GLN A 200 -3.49 27.22 -11.89
CA GLN A 200 -4.31 28.01 -12.82
C GLN A 200 -3.64 28.13 -14.19
N GLN A 201 -2.34 28.43 -14.23
CA GLN A 201 -1.61 28.56 -15.49
C GLN A 201 -1.45 27.23 -16.24
N LEU A 202 -1.36 26.11 -15.51
CA LEU A 202 -1.42 24.76 -16.08
C LEU A 202 -2.85 24.35 -16.48
N GLY A 203 -3.87 25.13 -16.10
CA GLY A 203 -5.28 24.81 -16.35
C GLY A 203 -5.72 23.53 -15.64
N ILE A 204 -5.27 23.32 -14.41
CA ILE A 204 -5.59 22.19 -13.55
C ILE A 204 -6.26 22.74 -12.30
N THR A 205 -7.58 22.84 -12.33
CA THR A 205 -8.38 23.28 -11.18
C THR A 205 -8.94 22.12 -10.38
N SER A 206 -8.94 20.92 -10.97
CA SER A 206 -9.41 19.70 -10.34
C SER A 206 -8.63 18.49 -10.83
N LEU A 207 -8.53 17.47 -9.99
CA LEU A 207 -8.08 16.14 -10.37
C LEU A 207 -9.27 15.20 -10.45
N ASP A 208 -9.20 14.26 -11.37
CA ASP A 208 -10.16 13.17 -11.56
C ASP A 208 -9.36 11.96 -12.05
N GLY A 209 -9.43 10.85 -11.33
CA GLY A 209 -8.55 9.71 -11.61
C GLY A 209 -8.80 8.49 -10.76
N LYS A 210 -7.84 7.57 -10.86
CA LYS A 210 -7.81 6.31 -10.14
C LYS A 210 -6.37 5.91 -9.82
N ILE A 211 -6.23 5.02 -8.85
CA ILE A 211 -4.97 4.37 -8.50
C ILE A 211 -5.19 2.87 -8.61
N ALA A 212 -4.27 2.17 -9.24
CA ALA A 212 -4.22 0.72 -9.27
C ALA A 212 -2.83 0.25 -8.84
N MET A 213 -2.76 -0.81 -8.05
CA MET A 213 -1.52 -1.48 -7.71
C MET A 213 -1.75 -2.98 -7.68
N SER A 214 -0.89 -3.75 -8.32
CA SER A 214 -0.95 -5.21 -8.31
C SER A 214 0.44 -5.80 -8.25
N GLY A 215 0.52 -7.01 -7.73
CA GLY A 215 1.78 -7.73 -7.63
C GLY A 215 1.67 -8.99 -6.80
N ALA A 216 2.81 -9.59 -6.53
CA ALA A 216 2.91 -10.78 -5.72
C ALA A 216 4.18 -10.80 -4.88
N TRP A 217 4.12 -11.51 -3.76
CA TRP A 217 5.27 -11.76 -2.91
C TRP A 217 5.48 -13.26 -2.72
N THR A 218 6.65 -13.75 -3.15
CA THR A 218 7.07 -15.15 -3.01
C THR A 218 7.86 -15.33 -1.73
N LEU A 219 7.44 -16.26 -0.87
CA LEU A 219 7.99 -16.39 0.49
C LEU A 219 9.42 -16.92 0.51
N LYS A 220 9.70 -17.91 -0.34
CA LYS A 220 10.93 -18.71 -0.28
C LYS A 220 12.19 -17.87 -0.45
N ASP A 221 12.20 -17.01 -1.46
CA ASP A 221 13.31 -16.13 -1.79
C ASP A 221 13.01 -14.66 -1.45
N GLY A 222 11.80 -14.37 -0.94
CA GLY A 222 11.37 -13.02 -0.62
C GLY A 222 11.28 -12.14 -1.86
N THR A 223 10.93 -12.70 -3.02
CA THR A 223 10.72 -11.91 -4.24
C THR A 223 9.42 -11.14 -4.14
N LEU A 224 9.53 -9.82 -4.02
CA LEU A 224 8.43 -8.88 -4.18
C LEU A 224 8.43 -8.42 -5.63
N ASP A 225 7.36 -8.74 -6.34
CA ASP A 225 7.07 -8.28 -7.68
C ASP A 225 5.88 -7.32 -7.64
N VAL A 226 6.07 -6.12 -8.17
CA VAL A 226 5.02 -5.13 -8.36
C VAL A 226 4.85 -4.96 -9.86
N ASP A 227 3.82 -5.60 -10.40
CA ASP A 227 3.49 -5.61 -11.82
C ASP A 227 2.92 -4.26 -12.26
N GLU A 228 2.10 -3.65 -11.42
CA GLU A 228 1.49 -2.35 -11.67
C GLU A 228 1.51 -1.52 -10.40
N TYR A 229 1.91 -0.26 -10.52
CA TYR A 229 1.57 0.82 -9.60
C TYR A 229 1.29 2.06 -10.44
N ALA A 230 0.02 2.22 -10.79
CA ALA A 230 -0.47 3.21 -11.72
C ALA A 230 -1.22 4.34 -11.01
N LEU A 231 -0.81 5.57 -11.30
CA LEU A 231 -1.53 6.81 -11.00
C LEU A 231 -2.10 7.34 -12.32
N ASP A 232 -3.41 7.26 -12.51
CA ASP A 232 -4.08 7.63 -13.77
C ASP A 232 -5.03 8.81 -13.53
N PHE A 233 -4.66 9.98 -14.05
CA PHE A 233 -5.40 11.22 -13.86
C PHE A 233 -5.75 11.88 -15.19
N ALA A 234 -7.05 12.15 -15.37
CA ALA A 234 -7.57 12.81 -16.56
C ALA A 234 -6.90 14.17 -16.79
N LYS A 235 -6.52 14.43 -18.05
CA LYS A 235 -5.84 15.68 -18.48
C LYS A 235 -4.46 15.91 -17.83
N VAL A 236 -3.95 14.91 -17.10
CA VAL A 236 -2.58 14.88 -16.59
C VAL A 236 -1.82 13.79 -17.32
N GLY A 237 -2.13 12.53 -17.06
CA GLY A 237 -1.47 11.37 -17.64
C GLY A 237 -1.57 10.15 -16.72
N ARG A 238 -0.97 9.05 -17.17
CA ARG A 238 -0.81 7.83 -16.39
C ARG A 238 0.66 7.61 -16.07
N LEU A 239 1.03 7.66 -14.80
CA LEU A 239 2.36 7.26 -14.32
C LEU A 239 2.25 5.83 -13.80
N ASN A 240 2.95 4.90 -14.45
CA ASN A 240 3.08 3.52 -14.01
C ASN A 240 4.49 3.25 -13.51
N LEU A 241 4.58 2.55 -12.38
CA LEU A 241 5.82 2.00 -11.85
C LEU A 241 5.67 0.48 -11.79
N ALA A 242 6.71 -0.25 -12.17
CA ALA A 242 6.82 -1.67 -11.91
C ALA A 242 8.21 -1.95 -11.34
N PHE A 243 8.34 -2.88 -10.41
CA PHE A 243 9.65 -3.26 -9.89
C PHE A 243 9.64 -4.67 -9.31
N SER A 244 10.78 -5.34 -9.41
CA SER A 244 10.98 -6.66 -8.83
C SER A 244 12.28 -6.72 -8.04
N MET A 245 12.20 -7.21 -6.81
CA MET A 245 13.33 -7.33 -5.88
C MET A 245 13.21 -8.60 -5.05
N SER A 246 14.30 -9.34 -4.92
CA SER A 246 14.40 -10.54 -4.07
C SER A 246 15.17 -10.27 -2.77
N GLY A 247 15.01 -11.15 -1.79
CA GLY A 247 15.61 -11.05 -0.46
C GLY A 247 14.73 -10.35 0.58
N TYR A 248 13.55 -9.87 0.19
CA TYR A 248 12.54 -9.31 1.10
C TYR A 248 11.79 -10.44 1.82
N THR A 249 12.51 -11.19 2.65
CA THR A 249 11.99 -12.37 3.36
C THR A 249 11.30 -12.00 4.68
N LEU A 250 10.55 -12.92 5.30
CA LEU A 250 10.01 -12.72 6.65
C LEU A 250 11.10 -12.38 7.68
N ASP A 251 12.25 -13.02 7.58
CA ASP A 251 13.41 -12.76 8.44
C ASP A 251 13.96 -11.33 8.24
N PHE A 252 13.99 -10.85 6.99
CA PHE A 252 14.33 -9.46 6.68
C PHE A 252 13.35 -8.48 7.34
N ILE A 253 12.04 -8.71 7.18
CA ILE A 253 10.98 -7.84 7.72
C ILE A 253 11.07 -7.78 9.25
N LYS A 254 11.21 -8.93 9.92
CA LYS A 254 11.38 -9.01 11.37
C LYS A 254 12.62 -8.25 11.83
N SER A 255 13.76 -8.48 11.20
CA SER A 255 15.01 -7.80 11.53
C SER A 255 14.92 -6.28 11.35
N ALA A 256 14.25 -5.81 10.29
CA ALA A 256 14.02 -4.39 10.04
C ALA A 256 13.14 -3.77 11.15
N ASN A 257 12.07 -4.46 11.53
CA ASN A 257 11.15 -4.01 12.57
C ASN A 257 11.80 -4.02 13.97
N GLU A 258 12.60 -5.05 14.30
CA GLU A 258 13.40 -5.09 15.53
C GLU A 258 14.38 -3.92 15.59
N THR A 259 15.04 -3.61 14.47
CA THR A 259 15.92 -2.44 14.35
C THR A 259 15.16 -1.13 14.60
N ALA A 260 13.97 -0.99 14.01
CA ALA A 260 13.11 0.19 14.24
C ALA A 260 12.70 0.32 15.72
N LYS A 261 12.25 -0.77 16.34
CA LYS A 261 11.87 -0.80 17.77
C LYS A 261 13.06 -0.48 18.68
N ALA A 262 14.25 -1.00 18.36
CA ALA A 262 15.48 -0.70 19.10
C ALA A 262 15.87 0.78 18.98
N MET A 263 15.71 1.40 17.81
CA MET A 263 15.93 2.84 17.64
C MET A 263 14.99 3.69 18.48
N GLU A 264 13.70 3.35 18.48
CA GLU A 264 12.68 4.13 19.19
C GLU A 264 12.79 4.03 20.72
N SER A 265 13.15 2.86 21.22
CA SER A 265 13.27 2.60 22.67
C SER A 265 14.60 3.06 23.28
N ASN A 266 15.61 3.34 22.45
CA ASN A 266 16.93 3.73 22.95
C ASN A 266 16.96 5.22 23.37
N PRO A 267 17.29 5.52 24.65
CA PRO A 267 17.39 6.90 25.12
C PRO A 267 18.55 7.68 24.47
N ASN A 268 19.58 6.99 23.97
CA ASN A 268 20.71 7.59 23.26
C ASN A 268 20.51 7.50 21.74
N LYS A 269 19.93 8.55 21.16
CA LYS A 269 19.56 8.58 19.73
C LYS A 269 20.76 8.47 18.78
N GLU A 270 21.91 9.02 19.14
CA GLU A 270 23.10 8.99 18.26
C GLU A 270 23.66 7.58 18.15
N GLU A 271 23.80 6.88 19.27
CA GLU A 271 24.26 5.49 19.31
C GLU A 271 23.26 4.55 18.64
N ALA A 272 21.97 4.76 18.88
CA ALA A 272 20.89 4.02 18.24
C ALA A 272 20.91 4.18 16.72
N GLN A 273 21.13 5.40 16.23
CA GLN A 273 21.21 5.70 14.81
C GLN A 273 22.43 5.06 14.16
N GLN A 274 23.59 5.03 14.84
CA GLN A 274 24.78 4.33 14.36
C GLN A 274 24.54 2.81 14.27
N ALA A 275 24.00 2.21 15.32
CA ALA A 275 23.71 0.78 15.35
C ALA A 275 22.68 0.38 14.28
N ALA A 276 21.62 1.17 14.13
CA ALA A 276 20.61 0.96 13.08
C ALA A 276 21.18 1.14 11.67
N GLY A 277 22.10 2.09 11.48
CA GLY A 277 22.82 2.24 10.21
C GLY A 277 23.61 0.98 9.84
N LEU A 278 24.30 0.38 10.81
CA LEU A 278 25.03 -0.88 10.60
C LEU A 278 24.09 -2.07 10.35
N ALA A 279 22.98 -2.17 11.10
CA ALA A 279 21.98 -3.21 10.90
C ALA A 279 21.34 -3.10 9.51
N MET A 280 20.96 -1.89 9.09
CA MET A 280 20.39 -1.63 7.77
C MET A 280 21.37 -1.96 6.64
N LEU A 281 22.67 -1.68 6.82
CA LEU A 281 23.69 -2.10 5.85
C LEU A 281 23.74 -3.63 5.72
N GLY A 282 23.67 -4.36 6.83
CA GLY A 282 23.59 -5.83 6.81
C GLY A 282 22.32 -6.35 6.14
N LEU A 283 21.18 -5.67 6.34
CA LEU A 283 19.91 -6.01 5.68
C LEU A 283 19.98 -5.74 4.16
N MET A 284 20.49 -4.59 3.74
CA MET A 284 20.65 -4.26 2.32
C MET A 284 21.55 -5.24 1.58
N GLN A 285 22.50 -5.88 2.26
CA GLN A 285 23.36 -6.90 1.64
C GLN A 285 22.59 -8.15 1.18
N ARG A 286 21.39 -8.38 1.71
CA ARG A 286 20.54 -9.54 1.40
C ARG A 286 19.62 -9.29 0.20
N LEU A 287 19.50 -8.03 -0.22
CA LEU A 287 18.61 -7.64 -1.31
C LEU A 287 19.27 -7.84 -2.67
N THR A 288 18.46 -8.28 -3.63
CA THR A 288 18.85 -8.44 -5.02
C THR A 288 17.86 -7.71 -5.91
N PHE A 289 18.37 -6.86 -6.78
CA PHE A 289 17.59 -6.13 -7.78
C PHE A 289 17.32 -7.02 -9.00
N ASN A 290 16.06 -7.16 -9.39
CA ASN A 290 15.67 -7.97 -10.55
C ASN A 290 15.31 -7.08 -11.73
N SER A 291 14.39 -6.13 -11.54
CA SER A 291 13.95 -5.21 -12.59
C SER A 291 13.30 -3.94 -12.02
N ALA A 292 13.22 -2.88 -12.83
CA ALA A 292 12.37 -1.73 -12.58
C ALA A 292 11.92 -1.08 -13.90
N GLU A 293 10.73 -0.51 -13.89
CA GLU A 293 10.17 0.30 -14.96
C GLU A 293 9.51 1.55 -14.39
N ILE A 294 9.72 2.66 -15.09
CA ILE A 294 8.95 3.89 -14.93
C ILE A 294 8.40 4.24 -16.31
N ARG A 295 7.07 4.28 -16.44
CA ARG A 295 6.39 4.63 -17.68
C ARG A 295 5.41 5.76 -17.45
N PHE A 296 5.56 6.84 -18.18
CA PHE A 296 4.62 7.96 -18.16
C PHE A 296 3.90 8.06 -19.51
N GLU A 297 2.58 8.05 -19.48
CA GLU A 297 1.70 8.28 -20.63
C GLU A 297 1.07 9.67 -20.51
N ASP A 298 1.38 10.57 -21.43
CA ASP A 298 0.92 11.95 -21.42
C ASP A 298 -0.56 12.06 -21.84
N ALA A 299 -1.37 12.68 -21.00
CA ALA A 299 -2.74 13.08 -21.34
C ALA A 299 -2.85 14.61 -21.50
N GLY A 300 -1.77 15.27 -21.90
CA GLY A 300 -1.70 16.70 -22.18
C GLY A 300 -0.97 17.55 -21.14
N ILE A 301 -0.45 16.98 -20.05
CA ILE A 301 0.28 17.76 -19.04
C ILE A 301 1.59 18.30 -19.58
N THR A 302 2.29 17.55 -20.42
CA THR A 302 3.61 17.93 -20.94
C THR A 302 3.52 19.23 -21.72
N LYS A 303 2.51 19.36 -22.60
CA LYS A 303 2.29 20.60 -23.34
C LYS A 303 2.01 21.78 -22.41
N LYS A 304 1.14 21.59 -21.41
CA LYS A 304 0.81 22.64 -20.42
C LYS A 304 2.04 23.08 -19.62
N ALA A 305 2.87 22.11 -19.19
CA ALA A 305 4.10 22.37 -18.46
C ALA A 305 5.13 23.12 -19.30
N LEU A 306 5.30 22.76 -20.58
CA LEU A 306 6.16 23.47 -21.53
C LEU A 306 5.67 24.89 -21.77
N ASP A 307 4.36 25.07 -21.99
CA ASP A 307 3.75 26.39 -22.20
C ASP A 307 3.94 27.30 -20.98
N TYR A 308 3.78 26.75 -19.76
CA TYR A 308 4.04 27.45 -18.50
C TYR A 308 5.52 27.84 -18.38
N ALA A 309 6.44 26.87 -18.48
CA ALA A 309 7.88 27.11 -18.37
C ALA A 309 8.39 28.10 -19.44
N GLY A 310 7.87 28.00 -20.66
CA GLY A 310 8.14 28.93 -21.74
C GLY A 310 7.74 30.36 -21.37
N LYS A 311 6.48 30.56 -20.92
CA LYS A 311 5.99 31.88 -20.47
C LYS A 311 6.84 32.44 -19.33
N SER A 312 7.18 31.62 -18.34
CA SER A 312 8.04 32.04 -17.22
C SER A 312 9.44 32.48 -17.66
N GLN A 313 9.94 31.95 -18.78
CA GLN A 313 11.23 32.33 -19.37
C GLN A 313 11.10 33.35 -20.53
N GLY A 314 9.91 33.91 -20.76
CA GLY A 314 9.68 34.89 -21.83
C GLY A 314 9.74 34.31 -23.24
N THR A 315 9.45 33.03 -23.41
CA THR A 315 9.46 32.29 -24.69
C THR A 315 8.18 31.45 -24.89
N THR A 316 8.07 30.69 -25.98
CA THR A 316 6.95 29.76 -26.21
C THR A 316 7.24 28.36 -25.68
N GLY A 317 6.21 27.53 -25.46
CA GLY A 317 6.39 26.14 -25.06
C GLY A 317 7.16 25.32 -26.10
N GLU A 318 6.98 25.59 -27.39
CA GLU A 318 7.73 24.94 -28.47
C GLU A 318 9.22 25.32 -28.42
N ALA A 319 9.53 26.60 -28.21
CA ALA A 319 10.90 27.06 -28.05
C ALA A 319 11.54 26.47 -26.79
N MET A 320 10.78 26.33 -25.70
CA MET A 320 11.22 25.64 -24.49
C MET A 320 11.52 24.16 -24.77
N ALA A 321 10.68 23.47 -25.52
CA ALA A 321 10.91 22.08 -25.93
C ALA A 321 12.20 21.94 -26.75
N GLN A 322 12.43 22.84 -27.71
CA GLN A 322 13.67 22.86 -28.50
C GLN A 322 14.91 23.13 -27.63
N MET A 323 14.79 24.01 -26.64
CA MET A 323 15.85 24.26 -25.67
C MET A 323 16.18 23.00 -24.87
N LEU A 324 15.17 22.30 -24.35
CA LEU A 324 15.36 21.02 -23.64
C LEU A 324 16.07 19.99 -24.51
N LYS A 325 15.62 19.81 -25.77
CA LYS A 325 16.27 18.91 -26.73
C LYS A 325 17.75 19.21 -26.93
N GLY A 326 18.11 20.49 -27.04
CA GLY A 326 19.50 20.92 -27.18
C GLY A 326 20.33 20.78 -25.90
N MET A 327 19.70 20.95 -24.73
CA MET A 327 20.38 20.89 -23.43
C MET A 327 20.55 19.46 -22.90
N THR A 328 19.64 18.54 -23.21
CA THR A 328 19.68 17.15 -22.70
C THR A 328 21.04 16.47 -22.98
N PRO A 329 21.59 16.48 -24.21
CA PRO A 329 22.90 15.86 -24.46
C PRO A 329 24.04 16.51 -23.64
N LEU A 330 24.00 17.84 -23.46
CA LEU A 330 25.01 18.59 -22.70
C LEU A 330 24.97 18.22 -21.22
N MET A 331 23.78 18.12 -20.64
CA MET A 331 23.57 17.71 -19.26
C MET A 331 23.98 16.25 -19.00
N LEU A 332 23.89 15.39 -20.01
CA LEU A 332 24.25 13.99 -19.90
C LEU A 332 25.75 13.73 -20.13
N ALA A 333 26.42 14.60 -20.89
CA ALA A 333 27.85 14.49 -21.18
C ALA A 333 28.71 14.45 -19.90
N GLN A 334 28.28 15.11 -18.82
CA GLN A 334 28.99 15.11 -17.54
C GLN A 334 29.12 13.72 -16.89
N TYR A 335 28.21 12.79 -17.23
CA TYR A 335 28.22 11.43 -16.67
C TYR A 335 29.17 10.48 -17.42
N ASN A 336 29.69 10.90 -18.58
CA ASN A 336 30.60 10.12 -19.41
C ASN A 336 30.05 8.70 -19.74
N VAL A 337 28.76 8.64 -20.10
CA VAL A 337 28.06 7.40 -20.55
C VAL A 337 27.45 7.64 -21.94
N PRO A 338 28.22 7.46 -23.03
CA PRO A 338 27.75 7.79 -24.39
C PRO A 338 26.50 7.04 -24.83
N GLU A 339 26.36 5.76 -24.46
CA GLU A 339 25.18 4.96 -24.80
C GLU A 339 23.90 5.51 -24.16
N LEU A 340 23.95 5.80 -22.85
CA LEU A 340 22.83 6.42 -22.12
C LEU A 340 22.51 7.80 -22.68
N GLN A 341 23.53 8.61 -22.95
CA GLN A 341 23.36 9.93 -23.56
C GLN A 341 22.58 9.83 -24.88
N ASN A 342 22.95 8.88 -25.75
CA ASN A 342 22.28 8.67 -27.04
C ASN A 342 20.83 8.22 -26.87
N MET A 343 20.56 7.22 -26.02
CA MET A 343 19.19 6.71 -25.79
C MET A 343 18.28 7.79 -25.21
N VAL A 344 18.71 8.47 -24.15
CA VAL A 344 17.91 9.55 -23.52
C VAL A 344 17.70 10.69 -24.49
N SER A 345 18.73 11.11 -25.24
CA SER A 345 18.57 12.20 -26.22
C SER A 345 17.59 11.82 -27.33
N ALA A 346 17.62 10.58 -27.82
CA ALA A 346 16.68 10.10 -28.83
C ALA A 346 15.23 10.04 -28.30
N ALA A 347 15.05 9.51 -27.08
CA ALA A 347 13.74 9.44 -26.44
C ALA A 347 13.17 10.83 -26.15
N VAL A 348 13.96 11.75 -25.59
CA VAL A 348 13.54 13.13 -25.32
C VAL A 348 13.17 13.86 -26.61
N ASN A 349 13.94 13.69 -27.69
CA ASN A 349 13.59 14.26 -28.99
C ASN A 349 12.22 13.77 -29.47
N THR A 350 12.04 12.44 -29.48
CA THR A 350 10.80 11.78 -29.94
C THR A 350 9.60 12.20 -29.10
N TYR A 351 9.74 12.17 -27.79
CA TYR A 351 8.68 12.53 -26.84
C TYR A 351 8.29 14.00 -26.96
N LEU A 352 9.25 14.93 -26.98
CA LEU A 352 8.95 16.36 -27.03
C LEU A 352 8.46 16.82 -28.42
N ASP A 353 8.68 16.06 -29.50
CA ASP A 353 8.04 16.35 -30.80
C ASP A 353 6.55 16.00 -30.79
N LYS A 354 6.20 14.89 -30.15
CA LYS A 354 4.83 14.40 -30.04
C LYS A 354 4.69 13.62 -28.73
N PRO A 355 4.29 14.29 -27.63
CA PRO A 355 4.12 13.62 -26.35
C PRO A 355 3.12 12.46 -26.47
N GLY A 356 3.51 11.31 -25.92
CA GLY A 356 2.75 10.07 -25.94
C GLY A 356 3.15 9.23 -24.74
N SER A 357 4.15 8.35 -24.87
CA SER A 357 4.73 7.61 -23.75
C SER A 357 6.22 7.95 -23.57
N PHE A 358 6.70 7.91 -22.34
CA PHE A 358 8.12 7.94 -22.00
C PHE A 358 8.41 6.82 -21.00
N THR A 359 9.29 5.90 -21.39
CA THR A 359 9.54 4.67 -20.64
C THR A 359 11.03 4.58 -20.29
N ILE A 360 11.33 4.32 -19.03
CA ILE A 360 12.66 4.00 -18.52
C ILE A 360 12.58 2.62 -17.90
N THR A 361 13.37 1.68 -18.41
CA THR A 361 13.50 0.34 -17.82
C THR A 361 14.91 0.10 -17.33
N ALA A 362 15.05 -0.72 -16.30
CA ALA A 362 16.28 -1.30 -15.82
C ALA A 362 16.05 -2.80 -15.69
N GLU A 363 16.52 -3.57 -16.67
CA GLU A 363 16.33 -5.00 -16.76
C GLU A 363 17.70 -5.67 -17.03
N PRO A 364 18.49 -5.94 -15.97
CA PRO A 364 19.79 -6.57 -16.10
C PRO A 364 19.64 -8.01 -16.62
N ALA A 365 20.65 -8.50 -17.35
CA ALA A 365 20.65 -9.86 -17.89
C ALA A 365 20.61 -10.95 -16.81
N ASN A 366 21.05 -10.63 -15.59
CA ASN A 366 20.93 -11.46 -14.40
C ASN A 366 20.59 -10.57 -13.21
N ALA A 367 19.88 -11.09 -12.22
CA ALA A 367 19.61 -10.39 -10.98
C ALA A 367 20.91 -9.86 -10.33
N VAL A 368 20.90 -8.62 -9.86
CA VAL A 368 22.08 -7.89 -9.40
C VAL A 368 22.00 -7.67 -7.88
N PRO A 369 22.92 -8.26 -7.08
CA PRO A 369 22.96 -8.01 -5.65
C PRO A 369 23.18 -6.51 -5.35
N PHE A 370 22.44 -5.96 -4.39
CA PHE A 370 22.56 -4.55 -3.98
C PHE A 370 24.01 -4.14 -3.62
N PRO A 371 24.83 -4.97 -2.94
CA PRO A 371 26.23 -4.66 -2.70
C PRO A 371 27.04 -4.41 -3.97
N MET A 372 26.72 -5.10 -5.06
CA MET A 372 27.38 -4.90 -6.35
C MET A 372 27.00 -3.55 -6.96
N ILE A 373 25.72 -3.16 -6.83
CA ILE A 373 25.24 -1.84 -7.26
C ILE A 373 25.95 -0.73 -6.47
N MET A 374 26.03 -0.86 -5.14
CA MET A 374 26.76 0.11 -4.29
C MET A 374 28.25 0.18 -4.65
N GLY A 375 28.90 -0.97 -4.85
CA GLY A 375 30.30 -1.03 -5.25
C GLY A 375 30.55 -0.37 -6.61
N ALA A 376 29.67 -0.60 -7.58
CA ALA A 376 29.72 0.05 -8.89
C ALA A 376 29.47 1.57 -8.78
N ALA A 377 28.52 2.01 -7.96
CA ALA A 377 28.26 3.44 -7.72
C ALA A 377 29.47 4.18 -7.15
N MET A 378 30.22 3.54 -6.24
CA MET A 378 31.40 4.14 -5.61
C MET A 378 32.65 4.07 -6.48
N GLY A 379 32.87 2.95 -7.18
CA GLY A 379 34.11 2.71 -7.92
C GLY A 379 34.07 3.07 -9.40
N ALA A 380 32.91 2.95 -10.05
CA ALA A 380 32.74 3.14 -11.49
C ALA A 380 31.27 3.48 -11.84
N PRO A 381 30.73 4.63 -11.38
CA PRO A 381 29.31 4.95 -11.51
C PRO A 381 28.82 5.00 -12.97
N ASN A 382 29.71 5.31 -13.90
CA ASN A 382 29.45 5.32 -15.34
C ASN A 382 29.14 3.92 -15.93
N THR A 383 29.40 2.84 -15.19
CA THR A 383 29.07 1.47 -15.61
C THR A 383 27.67 1.01 -15.20
N LEU A 384 27.04 1.70 -14.25
CA LEU A 384 25.74 1.33 -13.69
C LEU A 384 24.63 1.17 -14.74
N PRO A 385 24.46 2.09 -15.71
CA PRO A 385 23.41 1.94 -16.71
C PRO A 385 23.54 0.64 -17.51
N LYS A 386 24.78 0.21 -17.78
CA LYS A 386 25.05 -1.04 -18.47
C LYS A 386 24.81 -2.26 -17.58
N VAL A 387 25.26 -2.21 -16.32
CA VAL A 387 25.06 -3.31 -15.35
C VAL A 387 23.58 -3.56 -15.11
N LEU A 388 22.79 -2.49 -14.99
CA LEU A 388 21.34 -2.54 -14.74
C LEU A 388 20.52 -2.73 -16.01
N GLY A 389 21.13 -2.85 -17.19
CA GLY A 389 20.41 -3.02 -18.45
C GLY A 389 19.45 -1.87 -18.78
N VAL A 390 19.84 -0.62 -18.47
CA VAL A 390 18.97 0.54 -18.60
C VAL A 390 18.62 0.81 -20.06
N LYS A 391 17.34 0.99 -20.35
CA LYS A 391 16.83 1.47 -21.65
C LYS A 391 15.90 2.66 -21.45
N VAL A 392 15.89 3.55 -22.44
CA VAL A 392 15.01 4.72 -22.44
C VAL A 392 14.36 4.82 -23.81
N THR A 393 13.03 4.79 -23.84
CA THR A 393 12.20 4.81 -25.04
C THR A 393 11.12 5.86 -24.92
N ALA A 394 10.56 6.25 -26.06
CA ALA A 394 9.43 7.16 -26.12
C ALA A 394 8.50 6.76 -27.26
N ASN A 395 7.19 6.88 -27.02
CA ASN A 395 6.11 6.56 -27.95
C ASN A 395 6.12 5.10 -28.42
N ASP A 396 6.36 4.18 -27.49
CA ASP A 396 6.34 2.73 -27.62
C ASP A 396 5.01 2.06 -27.21
#